data_AF-A0A6A0HAT2-F1
#
_entry.id   AF-A0A6A0HAT2-F1
#
_cell.length_a   1.000
_cell.length_b   1.000
_cell.length_c   1.000
_cell.angle_alpha   90.00
_cell.angle_beta   90.00
_cell.angle_gamma   90.00
#
_symmetry.space_group_name_H-M   'P 1'
#
loop_
_entity.id
_entity.type
_entity.pdbx_description
1 polymer ?
#
loop_
_entity_poly.entity_id
_entity_poly.type
_entity_poly.pdbx_seq_one_letter_code
_entity_poly.pdbx_strand_id
1 'polypeptide(L)'
;MSAIILSVKGYNILGVDEDQVIMAHSPLKLFEHFMGKHILVSGQGPVTEIAYNLGFRNITTIEQLRVAYPQLDCVDQKRRSLQPPSEGRRIAPIEGLMLFGEPVRWETSLQLLLDVLMTDGDVEAVPTSPYPHLPVLACNMDLQWMAEAHMPRFGHGSFLLCLEALYKKVTGKDLIYTALVGKPSEITYYHAETMVQQHARSIGINHPITTLYAIGDNIHTDIFGMNLYSNYVQRRRRQGSSQRVAMQGARGLDISRQDFQGLTAEHCFSILVKVR
;
A
#
# COMPACT_ATOMS: atom_id res chain seq x y z
N MET A 1 -0.76 3.12 -12.80
CA MET A 1 -0.96 3.70 -11.46
C MET A 1 -2.45 3.60 -11.13
N SER A 2 -2.84 2.94 -10.04
CA SER A 2 -4.25 2.76 -9.66
C SER A 2 -4.68 3.89 -8.75
N ALA A 3 -5.77 4.58 -9.10
CA ALA A 3 -6.32 5.71 -8.33
C ALA A 3 -7.84 5.60 -8.24
N ILE A 4 -8.43 6.27 -7.23
CA ILE A 4 -9.86 6.54 -7.14
C ILE A 4 -10.04 8.05 -7.26
N ILE A 5 -10.89 8.48 -8.18
CA ILE A 5 -11.28 9.89 -8.33
C ILE A 5 -12.64 10.06 -7.66
N LEU A 6 -12.73 11.04 -6.77
CA LEU A 6 -13.93 11.35 -6.01
C LEU A 6 -14.79 12.36 -6.75
N SER A 7 -16.11 12.20 -6.66
CA SER A 7 -17.06 13.18 -7.16
C SER A 7 -18.37 13.11 -6.37
N VAL A 8 -19.03 14.25 -6.22
CA VAL A 8 -20.35 14.35 -5.59
C VAL A 8 -21.38 14.77 -6.66
N LYS A 9 -22.41 13.94 -6.83
CA LYS A 9 -23.46 14.15 -7.85
C LYS A 9 -24.13 15.52 -7.69
N GLY A 10 -24.29 16.24 -8.81
CA GLY A 10 -24.97 17.53 -8.85
C GLY A 10 -24.04 18.75 -8.86
N TYR A 11 -22.72 18.53 -8.82
CA TYR A 11 -21.70 19.57 -8.90
C TYR A 11 -20.80 19.32 -10.13
N ASN A 12 -20.40 20.40 -10.81
CA ASN A 12 -19.58 20.34 -12.02
C ASN A 12 -18.22 19.70 -11.74
N ILE A 13 -17.82 18.72 -12.55
CA ILE A 13 -16.49 18.08 -12.54
C ILE A 13 -15.48 18.90 -13.40
N LEU A 14 -15.64 20.23 -13.46
CA LEU A 14 -14.76 21.09 -14.25
C LEU A 14 -13.48 21.37 -13.45
N GLY A 15 -12.63 20.36 -13.35
CA GLY A 15 -11.40 20.33 -12.56
C GLY A 15 -11.37 19.11 -11.64
N VAL A 16 -10.23 18.42 -11.59
CA VAL A 16 -9.95 17.40 -10.56
C VAL A 16 -8.84 17.97 -9.70
N ASP A 17 -9.16 18.29 -8.46
CA ASP A 17 -8.20 18.78 -7.46
C ASP A 17 -7.50 17.60 -6.76
N GLU A 18 -6.32 17.85 -6.16
CA GLU A 18 -5.54 16.81 -5.48
C GLU A 18 -6.31 16.15 -4.32
N ASP A 19 -7.20 16.87 -3.65
CA ASP A 19 -8.06 16.36 -2.58
C ASP A 19 -9.18 15.42 -3.10
N GLN A 20 -9.36 15.33 -4.42
CA GLN A 20 -10.28 14.40 -5.07
C GLN A 20 -9.59 13.13 -5.56
N VAL A 21 -8.27 13.02 -5.42
CA VAL A 21 -7.50 11.88 -5.93
C VAL A 21 -6.96 11.02 -4.78
N ILE A 22 -7.37 9.76 -4.76
CA ILE A 22 -6.87 8.76 -3.82
C ILE A 22 -5.94 7.82 -4.56
N MET A 23 -4.68 7.88 -4.19
CA MET A 23 -3.67 6.96 -4.68
C MET A 23 -3.69 5.67 -3.85
N ALA A 24 -3.18 4.59 -4.43
CA ALA A 24 -3.13 3.29 -3.76
C ALA A 24 -2.41 3.35 -2.39
N HIS A 25 -1.44 4.25 -2.24
CA HIS A 25 -0.70 4.48 -0.99
C HIS A 25 -1.37 5.45 0.00
N SER A 26 -2.39 6.23 -0.40
CA SER A 26 -3.03 7.23 0.47
C SER A 26 -3.55 6.67 1.80
N PRO A 27 -4.14 5.45 1.86
CA PRO A 27 -4.60 4.87 3.12
C PRO A 27 -3.49 4.61 4.14
N LEU A 28 -2.21 4.63 3.75
CA LEU A 28 -1.09 4.53 4.69
C LEU A 28 -1.06 5.65 5.73
N LYS A 29 -1.73 6.79 5.49
CA LYS A 29 -1.91 7.86 6.50
C LYS A 29 -2.57 7.36 7.79
N LEU A 30 -3.36 6.30 7.71
CA LEU A 30 -4.02 5.71 8.88
C LEU A 30 -3.02 4.97 9.78
N PHE A 31 -1.84 4.61 9.28
CA PHE A 31 -0.87 3.76 9.95
C PHE A 31 0.15 4.55 10.78
N GLU A 32 -0.34 5.48 11.61
CA GLU A 32 0.47 6.45 12.38
C GLU A 32 1.54 5.80 13.28
N HIS A 33 1.25 4.62 13.82
CA HIS A 33 2.18 3.85 14.66
C HIS A 33 3.46 3.39 13.92
N PHE A 34 3.49 3.47 12.59
CA PHE A 34 4.69 3.24 11.79
C PHE A 34 5.45 4.52 11.43
N MET A 35 4.88 5.72 11.61
CA MET A 35 5.51 6.98 11.16
C MET A 35 6.79 7.32 11.95
N GLY A 36 6.91 6.85 13.19
CA GLY A 36 8.11 7.01 14.02
C GLY A 36 9.21 5.99 13.74
N LYS A 37 8.94 4.97 12.92
CA LYS A 37 9.88 3.89 12.61
C LYS A 37 10.76 4.24 11.41
N HIS A 38 11.94 3.64 11.36
CA HIS A 38 12.80 3.69 10.18
C HIS A 38 12.30 2.72 9.11
N ILE A 39 11.79 3.23 7.99
CA ILE A 39 11.15 2.42 6.95
C ILE A 39 12.01 2.34 5.70
N LEU A 40 12.25 1.12 5.20
CA LEU A 40 12.79 0.92 3.85
C LEU A 40 11.66 1.02 2.83
N VAL A 41 11.83 1.90 1.85
CA VAL A 41 10.84 2.22 0.84
C VAL A 41 11.26 1.67 -0.53
N SER A 42 10.34 0.96 -1.18
CA SER A 42 10.48 0.45 -2.55
C SER A 42 9.30 0.87 -3.43
N GLY A 43 9.59 1.23 -4.68
CA GLY A 43 8.58 1.61 -5.67
C GLY A 43 9.18 2.42 -6.82
N GLN A 44 8.30 2.99 -7.64
CA GLN A 44 8.64 3.91 -8.73
C GLN A 44 8.13 5.33 -8.44
N GLY A 45 8.78 6.31 -9.08
CA GLY A 45 8.45 7.73 -8.93
C GLY A 45 9.10 8.38 -7.71
N PRO A 46 8.56 9.51 -7.24
CA PRO A 46 9.13 10.30 -6.14
C PRO A 46 8.80 9.68 -4.77
N VAL A 47 9.28 8.46 -4.53
CA VAL A 47 8.93 7.66 -3.33
C VAL A 47 9.25 8.37 -2.02
N THR A 48 10.30 9.19 -1.98
CA THR A 48 10.65 10.01 -0.81
C THR A 48 9.60 11.08 -0.53
N GLU A 49 9.15 11.81 -1.55
CA GLU A 49 8.13 12.84 -1.41
C GLU A 49 6.79 12.21 -0.99
N ILE A 50 6.43 11.07 -1.60
CA ILE A 50 5.22 10.32 -1.24
C ILE A 50 5.26 9.93 0.24
N ALA A 51 6.35 9.32 0.71
CA ALA A 51 6.50 8.93 2.11
C ALA A 51 6.43 10.14 3.06
N TYR A 52 7.05 11.26 2.70
CA TYR A 52 7.04 12.49 3.51
C TYR A 52 5.64 13.11 3.59
N ASN A 53 4.90 13.11 2.48
CA ASN A 53 3.50 13.58 2.42
C ASN A 53 2.55 12.68 3.20
N LEU A 54 2.91 11.41 3.39
CA LEU A 54 2.20 10.47 4.25
C LEU A 54 2.60 10.59 5.73
N GLY A 55 3.64 11.34 6.07
CA GLY A 55 4.13 11.56 7.45
C GLY A 55 5.33 10.72 7.85
N PHE A 56 5.83 9.83 6.99
CA PHE A 56 6.99 8.98 7.26
C PHE A 56 8.28 9.74 7.03
N ARG A 57 8.88 10.28 8.09
CA ARG A 57 10.08 11.14 7.98
C ARG A 57 11.39 10.36 7.99
N ASN A 58 11.43 9.23 8.70
CA ASN A 58 12.61 8.40 8.82
C ASN A 58 12.54 7.26 7.79
N ILE A 59 13.07 7.51 6.59
CA ILE A 59 13.07 6.51 5.52
C ILE A 59 14.46 6.31 4.92
N THR A 60 14.64 5.12 4.37
CA THR A 60 15.70 4.79 3.43
C THR A 60 15.05 4.26 2.16
N THR A 61 15.52 4.66 0.98
CA THR A 61 15.08 4.06 -0.29
C THR A 61 15.97 2.89 -0.68
N ILE A 62 15.47 1.98 -1.53
CA ILE A 62 16.29 0.90 -2.12
C ILE A 62 17.58 1.44 -2.76
N GLU A 63 17.52 2.60 -3.42
CA GLU A 63 18.68 3.24 -4.02
C GLU A 63 19.72 3.67 -2.98
N GLN A 64 19.28 4.28 -1.88
CA GLN A 64 20.16 4.69 -0.78
C GLN A 64 20.78 3.49 -0.08
N LEU A 65 20.00 2.43 0.18
CA LEU A 65 20.50 1.19 0.79
C LEU A 65 21.60 0.57 -0.07
N ARG A 66 21.37 0.49 -1.37
CA ARG A 66 22.37 0.00 -2.33
C ARG A 66 23.65 0.85 -2.31
N VAL A 67 23.53 2.17 -2.32
CA VAL A 67 24.70 3.07 -2.35
C VAL A 67 25.52 2.96 -1.05
N ALA A 68 24.85 2.74 0.08
CA ALA A 68 25.50 2.49 1.36
C ALA A 68 26.19 1.12 1.43
N TYR A 69 25.56 0.09 0.86
CA TYR A 69 26.00 -1.31 0.92
C TYR A 69 26.11 -1.93 -0.48
N PRO A 70 27.06 -1.47 -1.31
CA PRO A 70 27.12 -1.86 -2.71
C PRO A 70 27.42 -3.37 -2.92
N GLN A 71 28.00 -4.03 -1.91
CA GLN A 71 28.22 -5.47 -1.90
C GLN A 71 26.92 -6.30 -1.83
N LEU A 72 25.80 -5.71 -1.42
CA LEU A 72 24.50 -6.41 -1.36
C LEU A 72 23.82 -6.50 -2.73
N ASP A 73 24.07 -5.55 -3.64
CA ASP A 73 23.51 -5.54 -5.00
C ASP A 73 24.46 -6.23 -6.01
N CYS A 74 24.82 -7.48 -5.73
CA CYS A 74 25.70 -8.27 -6.61
C CYS A 74 24.97 -8.91 -7.81
N VAL A 75 23.64 -8.80 -7.88
CA VAL A 75 22.84 -9.45 -8.93
C VAL A 75 23.05 -8.75 -10.28
N ASP A 76 23.29 -7.44 -10.29
CA ASP A 76 23.80 -6.75 -11.47
C ASP A 76 25.33 -6.76 -11.51
N GLN A 77 25.87 -7.63 -12.37
CA GLN A 77 27.31 -7.78 -12.59
C GLN A 77 28.01 -6.47 -12.99
N LYS A 78 27.34 -5.56 -13.70
CA LYS A 78 27.93 -4.29 -14.14
C LYS A 78 28.11 -3.29 -13.00
N ARG A 79 27.33 -3.45 -11.92
CA ARG A 79 27.35 -2.56 -10.74
C ARG A 79 27.97 -3.22 -9.51
N ARG A 80 28.36 -4.48 -9.62
CA ARG A 80 29.02 -5.23 -8.56
C ARG A 80 30.26 -4.47 -8.08
N SER A 81 30.27 -4.15 -6.79
CA SER A 81 31.43 -3.62 -6.10
C SER A 81 31.69 -4.47 -4.87
N LEU A 82 32.96 -4.84 -4.67
CA LEU A 82 33.42 -5.53 -3.47
C LEU A 82 33.94 -4.57 -2.39
N GLN A 83 33.81 -3.26 -2.62
CA GLN A 83 34.22 -2.29 -1.63
C GLN A 83 33.29 -2.36 -0.41
N PRO A 84 33.86 -2.28 0.81
CA PRO A 84 33.04 -2.21 2.01
C PRO A 84 32.20 -0.92 2.03
N PRO A 85 31.15 -0.87 2.86
CA PRO A 85 30.42 0.36 3.13
C PRO A 85 31.39 1.48 3.51
N SER A 86 31.22 2.66 2.93
CA SER A 86 32.06 3.81 3.29
C SER A 86 31.76 4.22 4.73
N GLU A 87 32.82 4.43 5.53
CA GLU A 87 32.68 5.00 6.88
C GLU A 87 31.89 6.31 6.78
N GLY A 88 30.75 6.38 7.46
CA GLY A 88 29.80 7.52 7.40
C GLY A 88 28.57 7.33 6.50
N ARG A 89 28.44 6.21 5.77
CA ARG A 89 27.23 5.87 4.99
C ARG A 89 26.39 4.75 5.60
N ARG A 90 26.74 4.26 6.79
CA ARG A 90 25.96 3.21 7.46
C ARG A 90 24.55 3.69 7.75
N ILE A 91 23.61 2.79 7.53
CA ILE A 91 22.19 3.06 7.70
C ILE A 91 21.76 2.43 9.02
N ALA A 92 20.97 3.17 9.81
CA ALA A 92 20.40 2.63 11.04
C ALA A 92 19.52 1.40 10.74
N PRO A 93 19.35 0.46 11.68
CA PRO A 93 18.48 -0.70 11.46
C PRO A 93 17.11 -0.30 10.92
N ILE A 94 16.65 -1.02 9.92
CA ILE A 94 15.32 -0.84 9.31
C ILE A 94 14.29 -1.53 10.19
N GLU A 95 13.18 -0.87 10.48
CA GLU A 95 12.14 -1.35 11.39
C GLU A 95 10.84 -1.76 10.66
N GLY A 96 10.83 -1.66 9.32
CA GLY A 96 9.71 -2.06 8.47
C GLY A 96 9.94 -1.77 6.99
N LEU A 97 9.13 -2.40 6.15
CA LEU A 97 9.15 -2.25 4.70
C LEU A 97 7.88 -1.55 4.21
N MET A 98 8.02 -0.63 3.27
CA MET A 98 6.90 0.02 2.58
C MET A 98 7.06 -0.10 1.07
N LEU A 99 6.11 -0.81 0.45
CA LEU A 99 6.09 -1.15 -0.96
C LEU A 99 4.99 -0.34 -1.65
N PHE A 100 5.37 0.76 -2.30
CA PHE A 100 4.43 1.65 -2.98
C PHE A 100 3.95 1.11 -4.34
N GLY A 101 4.77 0.29 -4.98
CA GLY A 101 4.56 -0.22 -6.33
C GLY A 101 5.74 -1.07 -6.78
N GLU A 102 5.65 -1.67 -7.97
CA GLU A 102 6.73 -2.47 -8.54
C GLU A 102 7.94 -1.57 -8.84
N PRO A 103 9.13 -1.85 -8.29
CA PRO A 103 10.33 -1.10 -8.63
C PRO A 103 10.80 -1.45 -10.05
N VAL A 104 11.69 -0.63 -10.62
CA VAL A 104 12.51 -1.07 -11.76
C VAL A 104 13.61 -1.98 -11.21
N ARG A 105 14.00 -3.02 -11.96
CA ARG A 105 14.97 -4.04 -11.54
C ARG A 105 14.53 -4.82 -10.30
N TRP A 106 13.67 -5.80 -10.55
CA TRP A 106 13.10 -6.62 -9.50
C TRP A 106 14.17 -7.42 -8.80
N GLU A 107 15.19 -7.88 -9.51
CA GLU A 107 16.27 -8.71 -8.98
C GLU A 107 17.01 -8.03 -7.82
N THR A 108 17.36 -6.75 -7.96
CA THR A 108 17.99 -5.98 -6.88
C THR A 108 17.03 -5.74 -5.73
N SER A 109 15.81 -5.31 -6.03
CA SER A 109 14.86 -4.94 -4.98
C SER A 109 14.45 -6.17 -4.17
N LEU A 110 14.18 -7.30 -4.82
CA LEU A 110 13.86 -8.57 -4.17
C LEU A 110 15.02 -9.04 -3.28
N GLN A 111 16.27 -9.00 -3.76
CA GLN A 111 17.45 -9.35 -2.96
C GLN A 111 17.54 -8.51 -1.69
N LEU A 112 17.52 -7.18 -1.82
CA LEU A 112 17.68 -6.26 -0.69
C LEU A 112 16.52 -6.33 0.31
N LEU A 113 15.28 -6.50 -0.17
CA LEU A 113 14.12 -6.69 0.71
C LEU A 113 14.25 -8.00 1.49
N LEU A 114 14.67 -9.09 0.85
CA LEU A 114 14.92 -10.36 1.54
C LEU A 114 16.02 -10.24 2.58
N ASP A 115 17.15 -9.60 2.24
CA ASP A 115 18.27 -9.41 3.16
C ASP A 115 17.82 -8.69 4.42
N VAL A 116 17.10 -7.58 4.28
CA VAL A 116 16.55 -6.80 5.40
C VAL A 116 15.58 -7.62 6.25
N LEU A 117 14.69 -8.41 5.65
CA LEU A 117 13.79 -9.29 6.40
C LEU A 117 14.54 -10.40 7.14
N MET A 118 15.58 -10.97 6.52
CA MET A 118 16.34 -12.07 7.09
C MET A 118 17.33 -11.64 8.17
N THR A 119 17.78 -10.38 8.16
CA THR A 119 18.70 -9.84 9.17
C THR A 119 18.02 -8.99 10.25
N ASP A 120 16.70 -8.98 10.29
CA ASP A 120 15.90 -8.18 11.23
C ASP A 120 16.26 -6.68 11.18
N GLY A 121 16.52 -6.17 9.96
CA GLY A 121 16.74 -4.74 9.72
C GLY A 121 18.19 -4.30 9.69
N ASP A 122 19.12 -5.05 10.28
CA ASP A 122 20.54 -4.76 10.24
C ASP A 122 21.23 -5.57 9.14
N VAL A 123 21.44 -4.97 7.97
CA VAL A 123 22.01 -5.67 6.81
C VAL A 123 23.49 -6.07 6.97
N GLU A 124 24.16 -5.63 8.03
CA GLU A 124 25.51 -6.07 8.37
C GLU A 124 25.50 -7.27 9.33
N ALA A 125 24.36 -7.57 9.95
CA ALA A 125 24.20 -8.68 10.87
C ALA A 125 24.10 -10.04 10.15
N VAL A 126 24.31 -11.10 10.91
CA VAL A 126 24.12 -12.47 10.43
C VAL A 126 22.61 -12.72 10.22
N PRO A 127 22.19 -13.32 9.10
CA PRO A 127 20.79 -13.68 8.88
C PRO A 127 20.26 -14.62 9.97
N THR A 128 19.18 -14.21 10.63
CA THR A 128 18.46 -14.99 11.65
C THR A 128 17.08 -15.45 11.19
N SER A 129 16.52 -14.79 10.16
CA SER A 129 15.18 -15.03 9.62
C SER A 129 14.10 -15.02 10.71
N PRO A 130 13.93 -13.90 11.45
CA PRO A 130 12.95 -13.78 12.53
C PRO A 130 11.53 -14.09 12.04
N TYR A 131 10.68 -14.56 12.96
CA TYR A 131 9.28 -14.81 12.65
C TYR A 131 8.36 -14.52 13.84
N PRO A 132 7.36 -13.63 13.72
CA PRO A 132 7.08 -12.81 12.53
C PRO A 132 8.28 -11.93 12.15
N HIS A 133 8.50 -11.75 10.85
CA HIS A 133 9.55 -10.88 10.32
C HIS A 133 9.15 -9.40 10.49
N LEU A 134 10.04 -8.47 10.10
CA LEU A 134 9.73 -7.05 10.13
C LEU A 134 8.41 -6.72 9.41
N PRO A 135 7.64 -5.72 9.88
CA PRO A 135 6.38 -5.34 9.28
C PRO A 135 6.49 -4.96 7.79
N VAL A 136 5.56 -5.47 6.97
CA VAL A 136 5.53 -5.18 5.52
C VAL A 136 4.20 -4.51 5.16
N LEU A 137 4.28 -3.27 4.68
CA LEU A 137 3.16 -2.49 4.18
C LEU A 137 3.23 -2.46 2.64
N ALA A 138 2.22 -2.97 1.94
CA ALA A 138 2.15 -2.95 0.47
C ALA A 138 0.89 -2.24 -0.03
N CYS A 139 1.03 -1.49 -1.13
CA CYS A 139 0.02 -0.51 -1.53
C CYS A 139 -0.84 -0.89 -2.73
N ASN A 140 -0.49 -1.94 -3.47
CA ASN A 140 -1.23 -2.34 -4.66
C ASN A 140 -1.14 -3.84 -4.88
N MET A 141 -2.27 -4.51 -5.06
CA MET A 141 -2.33 -5.96 -5.26
C MET A 141 -2.63 -6.36 -6.70
N ASP A 142 -2.73 -5.38 -7.61
CA ASP A 142 -3.03 -5.63 -9.02
C ASP A 142 -1.93 -6.49 -9.63
N LEU A 143 -2.27 -7.74 -9.98
CA LEU A 143 -1.35 -8.66 -10.66
C LEU A 143 -0.94 -8.10 -12.02
N GLN A 144 -1.90 -7.54 -12.74
CA GLN A 144 -1.72 -6.99 -14.08
C GLN A 144 -2.49 -5.70 -14.25
N TRP A 145 -2.03 -4.86 -15.18
CA TRP A 145 -2.71 -3.63 -15.59
C TRP A 145 -2.64 -3.45 -17.10
N MET A 146 -3.61 -2.73 -17.66
CA MET A 146 -3.63 -2.41 -19.09
C MET A 146 -2.78 -1.18 -19.37
N ALA A 147 -1.72 -1.38 -20.16
CA ALA A 147 -0.85 -0.32 -20.66
C ALA A 147 -1.12 -0.08 -22.16
N GLU A 148 -0.18 0.57 -22.86
CA GLU A 148 -0.29 0.86 -24.30
C GLU A 148 -0.28 -0.40 -25.17
N ALA A 149 0.30 -1.50 -24.67
CA ALA A 149 0.31 -2.78 -25.37
C ALA A 149 -1.05 -3.50 -25.26
N HIS A 150 -1.40 -4.26 -26.30
CA HIS A 150 -2.62 -5.07 -26.34
C HIS A 150 -2.68 -6.16 -25.26
N MET A 151 -1.53 -6.58 -24.72
CA MET A 151 -1.44 -7.52 -23.61
C MET A 151 -1.24 -6.81 -22.27
N PRO A 152 -1.94 -7.21 -21.19
CA PRO A 152 -1.74 -6.67 -19.85
C PRO A 152 -0.27 -6.74 -19.40
N ARG A 153 0.22 -5.72 -18.71
CA ARG A 153 1.57 -5.66 -18.13
C ARG A 153 1.53 -6.09 -16.67
N PHE A 154 2.62 -6.66 -16.16
CA PHE A 154 2.73 -7.00 -14.75
C PHE A 154 2.66 -5.75 -13.89
N GLY A 155 1.87 -5.81 -12.82
CA GLY A 155 1.77 -4.77 -11.81
C GLY A 155 2.46 -5.18 -10.51
N HIS A 156 2.22 -4.38 -9.47
CA HIS A 156 2.79 -4.62 -8.14
C HIS A 156 2.45 -6.00 -7.57
N GLY A 157 1.24 -6.52 -7.81
CA GLY A 157 0.85 -7.85 -7.34
C GLY A 157 1.75 -8.97 -7.87
N SER A 158 2.29 -8.85 -9.08
CA SER A 158 3.28 -9.82 -9.59
C SER A 158 4.63 -9.70 -8.88
N PHE A 159 5.05 -8.48 -8.53
CA PHE A 159 6.25 -8.27 -7.73
C PHE A 159 6.10 -8.86 -6.33
N LEU A 160 4.95 -8.64 -5.68
CA LEU A 160 4.60 -9.22 -4.38
C LEU A 160 4.60 -10.75 -4.41
N LEU A 161 4.04 -11.36 -5.46
CA LEU A 161 4.08 -12.81 -5.66
C LEU A 161 5.52 -13.34 -5.74
N CYS A 162 6.42 -12.64 -6.44
CA CYS A 162 7.83 -13.01 -6.48
C CYS A 162 8.49 -12.91 -5.10
N LEU A 163 8.21 -11.83 -4.36
CA LEU A 163 8.74 -11.62 -3.01
C LEU A 163 8.30 -12.73 -2.05
N GLU A 164 7.00 -13.07 -2.05
CA GLU A 164 6.42 -14.16 -1.26
C GLU A 164 7.05 -15.51 -1.58
N ALA A 165 7.15 -15.84 -2.87
CA ALA A 165 7.69 -17.11 -3.32
C ALA A 165 9.17 -17.27 -2.96
N LEU A 166 9.97 -16.21 -3.14
CA LEU A 166 11.38 -16.21 -2.78
C LEU A 166 11.57 -16.30 -1.26
N TYR A 167 10.86 -15.47 -0.49
CA TYR A 167 10.93 -15.49 0.96
C TYR A 167 10.59 -16.87 1.52
N LYS A 168 9.51 -17.50 1.03
CA LYS A 168 9.13 -18.86 1.42
C LYS A 168 10.16 -19.90 1.02
N LYS A 169 10.71 -19.80 -0.19
CA LYS A 169 11.70 -20.77 -0.67
C LYS A 169 13.01 -20.71 0.11
N VAL A 170 13.42 -19.52 0.54
CA VAL A 170 14.68 -19.29 1.27
C VAL A 170 14.52 -19.60 2.77
N THR A 171 13.44 -19.15 3.39
CA THR A 171 13.26 -19.22 4.85
C THR A 171 12.40 -20.39 5.33
N GLY A 172 11.62 -21.00 4.43
CA GLY A 172 10.59 -21.99 4.76
C GLY A 172 9.32 -21.40 5.38
N LYS A 173 9.19 -20.07 5.49
CA LYS A 173 8.08 -19.38 6.18
C LYS A 173 7.26 -18.54 5.21
N ASP A 174 5.98 -18.36 5.50
CA ASP A 174 5.13 -17.48 4.69
C ASP A 174 5.45 -16.01 4.97
N LEU A 175 5.43 -15.16 3.94
CA LEU A 175 5.53 -13.71 4.11
C LEU A 175 4.18 -13.18 4.66
N ILE A 176 4.22 -12.39 5.72
CA ILE A 176 3.05 -11.78 6.35
C ILE A 176 3.03 -10.28 6.06
N TYR A 177 1.99 -9.81 5.38
CA TYR A 177 1.77 -8.37 5.23
C TYR A 177 1.13 -7.80 6.48
N THR A 178 1.81 -6.83 7.07
CA THR A 178 1.26 -6.00 8.14
C THR A 178 0.37 -4.91 7.59
N ALA A 179 0.35 -4.59 6.31
CA ALA A 179 -0.73 -3.80 5.73
C ALA A 179 -0.84 -4.09 4.24
N LEU A 180 -2.05 -4.39 3.77
CA LEU A 180 -2.38 -4.46 2.36
C LEU A 180 -3.42 -3.38 2.06
N VAL A 181 -2.93 -2.27 1.51
CA VAL A 181 -3.76 -1.15 1.08
C VAL A 181 -3.86 -1.15 -0.45
N GLY A 182 -4.64 -0.22 -0.99
CA GLY A 182 -5.07 -0.26 -2.39
C GLY A 182 -6.32 -1.13 -2.59
N LYS A 183 -6.91 -1.06 -3.78
CA LYS A 183 -8.06 -1.92 -4.13
C LYS A 183 -7.59 -3.37 -4.20
N PRO A 184 -8.42 -4.37 -3.85
CA PRO A 184 -9.81 -4.30 -3.33
C PRO A 184 -9.95 -4.11 -1.81
N SER A 185 -8.92 -3.69 -1.06
CA SER A 185 -8.95 -3.68 0.41
C SER A 185 -10.05 -2.77 0.99
N GLU A 186 -10.78 -3.23 2.02
CA GLU A 186 -11.85 -2.46 2.69
C GLU A 186 -11.34 -1.12 3.24
N ILE A 187 -10.09 -1.07 3.73
CA ILE A 187 -9.45 0.14 4.26
C ILE A 187 -9.31 1.24 3.21
N THR A 188 -9.16 0.86 1.94
CA THR A 188 -9.05 1.80 0.82
C THR A 188 -10.38 2.49 0.56
N TYR A 189 -11.49 1.74 0.62
CA TYR A 189 -12.83 2.31 0.48
C TYR A 189 -13.29 3.07 1.72
N TYR A 190 -12.84 2.67 2.91
CA TYR A 190 -12.99 3.47 4.13
C TYR A 190 -12.33 4.85 4.00
N HIS A 191 -11.08 4.87 3.54
CA HIS A 191 -10.37 6.12 3.30
C HIS A 191 -11.07 6.94 2.21
N ALA A 192 -11.59 6.28 1.17
CA ALA A 192 -12.37 6.94 0.14
C ALA A 192 -13.67 7.57 0.64
N GLU A 193 -14.43 6.87 1.49
CA GLU A 193 -15.61 7.47 2.12
C GLU A 193 -15.22 8.71 2.93
N THR A 194 -14.17 8.61 3.75
CA THR A 194 -13.70 9.73 4.59
C THR A 194 -13.36 10.95 3.74
N MET A 195 -12.62 10.76 2.65
CA MET A 195 -12.26 11.84 1.74
C MET A 195 -13.46 12.41 0.97
N VAL A 196 -14.43 11.56 0.57
CA VAL A 196 -15.69 12.05 -0.04
C VAL A 196 -16.47 12.92 0.93
N GLN A 197 -16.53 12.57 2.22
CA GLN A 197 -17.19 13.43 3.21
C GLN A 197 -16.47 14.77 3.38
N GLN A 198 -15.14 14.76 3.40
CA GLN A 198 -14.33 15.98 3.54
C GLN A 198 -14.51 16.88 2.31
N HIS A 199 -14.44 16.31 1.12
CA HIS A 199 -14.67 17.02 -0.13
C HIS A 199 -16.11 17.56 -0.24
N ALA A 200 -17.12 16.77 0.15
CA ALA A 200 -18.50 17.24 0.21
C ALA A 200 -18.62 18.50 1.11
N ARG A 201 -18.02 18.48 2.29
CA ARG A 201 -18.02 19.64 3.20
C ARG A 201 -17.27 20.83 2.61
N SER A 202 -16.13 20.63 1.93
CA SER A 202 -15.35 21.72 1.35
C SER A 202 -16.12 22.46 0.25
N ILE A 203 -17.03 21.77 -0.46
CA ILE A 203 -17.90 22.36 -1.48
C ILE A 203 -19.29 22.78 -0.95
N GLY A 204 -19.47 22.85 0.39
CA GLY A 204 -20.67 23.36 1.04
C GLY A 204 -21.80 22.34 1.29
N ILE A 205 -21.54 21.05 1.07
CA ILE A 205 -22.49 19.97 1.34
C ILE A 205 -22.29 19.50 2.79
N ASN A 206 -23.14 20.01 3.67
CA ASN A 206 -23.04 19.74 5.11
C ASN A 206 -23.86 18.53 5.59
N HIS A 207 -24.69 17.95 4.72
CA HIS A 207 -25.43 16.74 5.06
C HIS A 207 -24.58 15.48 4.78
N PRO A 208 -24.76 14.39 5.55
CA PRO A 208 -23.99 13.16 5.36
C PRO A 208 -24.12 12.56 3.96
N ILE A 209 -23.01 12.15 3.34
CA ILE A 209 -23.05 11.31 2.14
C ILE A 209 -23.35 9.88 2.57
N THR A 210 -24.54 9.37 2.22
CA THR A 210 -25.00 8.03 2.63
C THR A 210 -24.94 7.01 1.51
N THR A 211 -24.68 7.44 0.27
CA THR A 211 -24.63 6.54 -0.89
C THR A 211 -23.32 6.70 -1.64
N LEU A 212 -22.62 5.59 -1.86
CA LEU A 212 -21.36 5.52 -2.59
C LEU A 212 -21.54 4.67 -3.86
N TYR A 213 -20.97 5.16 -4.97
CA TYR A 213 -20.87 4.44 -6.24
C TYR A 213 -19.41 4.29 -6.61
N ALA A 214 -18.90 3.07 -6.68
CA ALA A 214 -17.61 2.77 -7.28
C ALA A 214 -17.80 2.41 -8.75
N ILE A 215 -17.18 3.17 -9.64
CA ILE A 215 -17.25 2.98 -11.09
C ILE A 215 -15.85 2.60 -11.55
N GLY A 216 -15.69 1.42 -12.14
CA GLY A 216 -14.37 0.90 -12.53
C GLY A 216 -14.46 -0.21 -13.58
N ASP A 217 -13.31 -0.56 -14.16
CA ASP A 217 -13.19 -1.50 -15.28
C ASP A 217 -12.71 -2.90 -14.84
N ASN A 218 -12.23 -3.04 -13.60
CA ASN A 218 -11.67 -4.29 -13.11
C ASN A 218 -12.57 -4.96 -12.07
N ILE A 219 -13.09 -6.15 -12.43
CA ILE A 219 -13.98 -6.95 -11.59
C ILE A 219 -13.30 -7.36 -10.27
N HIS A 220 -12.01 -7.68 -10.31
CA HIS A 220 -11.28 -8.23 -9.18
C HIS A 220 -10.83 -7.17 -8.16
N THR A 221 -10.90 -5.88 -8.50
CA THR A 221 -10.36 -4.80 -7.69
C THR A 221 -11.41 -3.74 -7.39
N ASP A 222 -12.01 -3.13 -8.42
CA ASP A 222 -13.05 -2.10 -8.28
C ASP A 222 -14.35 -2.71 -7.75
N ILE A 223 -14.86 -3.68 -8.49
CA ILE A 223 -16.18 -4.26 -8.22
C ILE A 223 -16.13 -5.09 -6.95
N PHE A 224 -15.14 -5.98 -6.87
CA PHE A 224 -14.93 -6.81 -5.68
C PHE A 224 -14.68 -5.97 -4.42
N GLY A 225 -13.83 -4.93 -4.50
CA GLY A 225 -13.52 -4.10 -3.34
C GLY A 225 -14.71 -3.30 -2.81
N MET A 226 -15.52 -2.71 -3.69
CA MET A 226 -16.74 -2.00 -3.27
C MET A 226 -17.77 -2.95 -2.65
N ASN A 227 -17.85 -4.19 -3.13
CA ASN A 227 -18.73 -5.21 -2.56
C ASN A 227 -18.26 -5.69 -1.18
N LEU A 228 -16.94 -5.84 -0.96
CA LEU A 228 -16.39 -6.09 0.37
C LEU A 228 -16.76 -4.95 1.32
N TYR A 229 -16.57 -3.70 0.88
CA TYR A 229 -16.92 -2.54 1.70
C TYR A 229 -18.42 -2.43 1.99
N SER A 230 -19.28 -2.75 1.02
CA SER A 230 -20.74 -2.85 1.23
C SER A 230 -21.09 -3.86 2.33
N ASN A 231 -20.46 -5.03 2.32
CA ASN A 231 -20.63 -6.04 3.36
C ASN A 231 -20.14 -5.55 4.73
N TYR A 232 -19.02 -4.83 4.78
CA TYR A 232 -18.53 -4.18 6.00
C TYR A 232 -19.56 -3.17 6.55
N VAL A 233 -20.08 -2.27 5.71
CA VAL A 233 -21.11 -1.29 6.09
C VAL A 233 -22.36 -2.00 6.66
N GLN A 234 -22.83 -3.07 6.01
CA GLN A 234 -23.97 -3.84 6.50
C GLN A 234 -23.70 -4.54 7.85
N ARG A 235 -22.51 -5.13 8.02
CA ARG A 235 -22.09 -5.76 9.29
C ARG A 235 -22.06 -4.73 10.43
N ARG A 236 -21.46 -3.55 10.19
CA ARG A 236 -21.40 -2.44 11.14
C ARG A 236 -22.79 -1.98 11.57
N ARG A 237 -23.74 -1.86 10.64
CA ARG A 237 -25.12 -1.47 10.96
C ARG A 237 -25.85 -2.52 11.80
N ARG A 238 -25.64 -3.81 11.55
CA ARG A 238 -26.28 -4.90 12.31
C ARG A 238 -25.78 -5.01 13.75
N GLN A 239 -24.50 -4.73 13.98
CA GLN A 239 -23.86 -4.85 15.30
C GLN A 239 -24.00 -3.58 16.18
N GLY A 240 -24.55 -2.50 15.62
CA GLY A 240 -24.66 -1.20 16.29
C GLY A 240 -23.32 -0.47 16.40
N SER A 241 -23.35 0.85 16.65
CA SER A 241 -22.14 1.70 16.73
C SER A 241 -21.19 1.35 17.88
N SER A 242 -21.64 0.51 18.83
CA SER A 242 -20.89 0.18 20.05
C SER A 242 -19.99 -1.05 19.92
N GLN A 243 -20.07 -1.82 18.83
CA GLN A 243 -19.24 -3.01 18.59
C GLN A 243 -18.24 -2.78 17.45
N ARG A 244 -16.96 -3.08 17.72
CA ARG A 244 -15.86 -2.98 16.74
C ARG A 244 -15.99 -4.09 15.69
N VAL A 245 -16.23 -3.71 14.44
CA VAL A 245 -16.25 -4.65 13.30
C VAL A 245 -14.88 -4.70 12.65
N ALA A 246 -14.25 -5.88 12.64
CA ALA A 246 -12.98 -6.09 11.94
C ALA A 246 -13.17 -6.01 10.42
N MET A 247 -12.28 -5.27 9.76
CA MET A 247 -12.21 -5.23 8.30
C MET A 247 -11.56 -6.51 7.73
N GLN A 248 -12.08 -7.00 6.61
CA GLN A 248 -11.49 -8.09 5.83
C GLN A 248 -10.44 -7.51 4.87
N GLY A 249 -9.27 -8.15 4.76
CA GLY A 249 -8.27 -7.77 3.75
C GLY A 249 -6.82 -7.76 4.21
N ALA A 250 -6.53 -7.98 5.50
CA ALA A 250 -5.17 -8.13 5.98
C ALA A 250 -5.06 -9.37 6.89
N ARG A 251 -4.51 -10.47 6.36
CA ARG A 251 -4.16 -11.64 7.17
C ARG A 251 -2.99 -11.24 8.07
N GLY A 252 -3.28 -10.70 9.26
CA GLY A 252 -2.26 -10.35 10.25
C GLY A 252 -2.44 -9.00 10.94
N LEU A 253 -3.42 -8.18 10.53
CA LEU A 253 -3.69 -6.92 11.21
C LEU A 253 -4.90 -6.99 12.12
N ASP A 254 -4.67 -6.67 13.38
CA ASP A 254 -5.72 -6.23 14.30
C ASP A 254 -6.06 -4.74 14.03
N ILE A 255 -6.70 -4.47 12.88
CA ILE A 255 -7.26 -3.13 12.58
C ILE A 255 -8.43 -2.80 13.54
N SER A 256 -8.83 -3.72 14.43
CA SER A 256 -9.87 -3.48 15.44
C SER A 256 -9.54 -2.33 16.40
N ARG A 257 -8.27 -1.91 16.45
CA ARG A 257 -7.82 -0.80 17.31
C ARG A 257 -8.04 0.58 16.72
N GLN A 258 -8.22 0.71 15.40
CA GLN A 258 -8.56 2.00 14.80
C GLN A 258 -10.06 2.24 14.98
N ASP A 259 -10.37 3.28 15.75
CA ASP A 259 -11.75 3.72 15.94
C ASP A 259 -12.17 4.48 14.68
N PHE A 260 -12.78 3.76 13.75
CA PHE A 260 -13.26 4.27 12.47
C PHE A 260 -14.51 5.14 12.65
N GLN A 261 -14.34 6.28 13.30
CA GLN A 261 -15.40 7.24 13.58
C GLN A 261 -15.80 8.03 12.32
N GLY A 262 -17.05 8.48 12.27
CA GLY A 262 -17.52 9.41 11.22
C GLY A 262 -18.04 8.80 9.92
N LEU A 263 -18.19 7.47 9.84
CA LEU A 263 -18.75 6.79 8.67
C LEU A 263 -20.28 6.94 8.58
N THR A 264 -20.75 7.39 7.43
CA THR A 264 -22.17 7.67 7.16
C THR A 264 -22.72 6.92 5.95
N ALA A 265 -21.90 6.18 5.22
CA ALA A 265 -22.38 5.35 4.12
C ALA A 265 -23.39 4.30 4.62
N GLU A 266 -24.46 4.18 3.86
CA GLU A 266 -25.58 3.27 4.06
C GLU A 266 -25.78 2.35 2.87
N HIS A 267 -25.54 2.88 1.67
CA HIS A 267 -25.70 2.20 0.41
C HIS A 267 -24.42 2.28 -0.40
N CYS A 268 -24.00 1.15 -0.95
CA CYS A 268 -22.70 0.95 -1.56
C CYS A 268 -22.90 0.14 -2.84
N PHE A 269 -22.64 0.76 -3.99
CA PHE A 269 -22.89 0.17 -5.30
C PHE A 269 -21.62 0.13 -6.15
N SER A 270 -21.42 -0.97 -6.88
CA SER A 270 -20.35 -1.13 -7.85
C SER A 270 -20.90 -1.13 -9.28
N ILE A 271 -20.27 -0.40 -10.20
CA ILE A 271 -20.64 -0.30 -11.61
C ILE A 271 -19.42 -0.68 -12.46
N LEU A 272 -19.54 -1.77 -13.21
CA LEU A 272 -18.51 -2.21 -14.16
C LEU A 272 -18.66 -1.45 -15.47
N VAL A 273 -17.61 -0.76 -15.89
CA VAL A 273 -17.56 -0.09 -17.19
C VAL A 273 -16.75 -0.93 -18.19
N LYS A 274 -17.31 -1.14 -19.37
CA LYS A 274 -16.61 -1.79 -20.47
C LYS A 274 -15.79 -0.75 -21.22
N VAL A 275 -14.47 -0.82 -21.11
CA VAL A 275 -13.56 -0.04 -21.94
C VAL A 275 -13.61 -0.63 -23.36
N ARG A 276 -13.85 0.21 -24.36
CA ARG A 276 -13.91 -0.18 -25.77
C ARG A 276 -12.53 -0.19 -26.39
#